data_AF-Q7D219-F1
#
_entry.id   AF-Q7D219-F1
#
_cell.length_a   1.000
_cell.length_b   1.000
_cell.length_c   1.000
_cell.angle_alpha   90.00
_cell.angle_beta   90.00
_cell.angle_gamma   90.00
#
_symmetry.space_group_name_H-M   'P 1'
#
loop_
_entity.id
_entity.type
_entity.pdbx_description
1 polymer ?
#
loop_
_entity_poly.entity_id
_entity_poly.type
_entity_poly.pdbx_seq_one_letter_code
_entity_poly.pdbx_strand_id
1 'polypeptide(L)'
;MRYAIYFSPAKDHPLTEAASRWLGRNAFSGTLHDDHDDYADLTEEPRRYGFHATLKAPFELAEKYSEAELLAAVEDFAANQSAFEIPRVVVGALGPFFALVPDRVYQPLQDFAAEVVDHFDRFRAPLSETDIARRRPQMLTESQRQNLSLWGYPHVMDDFRFHMTLTGRIDEEEQPAMQEILSTRFAEFVDQPLAISGLALFIEETRGAPFTVHRWHPLGQQPKKDANP
;
A
#
# COMPACT_ATOMS: atom_id res chain seq x y z
N MET A 1 18.25 5.17 3.83
CA MET A 1 17.18 5.44 2.86
C MET A 1 16.55 4.14 2.44
N ARG A 2 15.22 4.08 2.36
CA ARG A 2 14.47 2.91 1.90
C ARG A 2 13.47 3.31 0.83
N TYR A 3 13.21 2.40 -0.09
CA TYR A 3 12.21 2.52 -1.14
C TYR A 3 11.07 1.56 -0.87
N ALA A 4 9.87 1.90 -1.30
CA ALA A 4 8.74 0.98 -1.29
C ALA A 4 7.92 1.17 -2.56
N ILE A 5 7.33 0.08 -3.06
CA ILE A 5 6.46 0.15 -4.23
C ILE A 5 5.05 -0.09 -3.74
N TYR A 6 4.23 0.94 -3.86
CA TYR A 6 2.88 0.96 -3.35
C TYR A 6 1.88 1.21 -4.46
N PHE A 7 0.66 0.73 -4.27
CA PHE A 7 -0.49 1.34 -4.90
C PHE A 7 -0.88 2.59 -4.11
N SER A 8 -1.08 3.69 -4.81
CA SER A 8 -1.75 4.89 -4.29
C SER A 8 -2.54 5.51 -5.45
N PRO A 9 -3.79 5.97 -5.25
CA PRO A 9 -4.51 6.68 -6.30
C PRO A 9 -3.71 7.91 -6.74
N ALA A 10 -3.99 8.44 -7.93
CA ALA A 10 -3.31 9.61 -8.45
C ALA A 10 -3.39 10.80 -7.47
N LYS A 11 -2.42 11.72 -7.57
CA LYS A 11 -2.29 12.89 -6.68
C LYS A 11 -3.58 13.71 -6.58
N ASP A 12 -4.28 13.84 -7.70
CA ASP A 12 -5.50 14.62 -7.89
C ASP A 12 -6.78 13.80 -7.71
N HIS A 13 -6.67 12.50 -7.41
CA HIS A 13 -7.82 11.65 -7.17
C HIS A 13 -8.54 12.07 -5.87
N PRO A 14 -9.89 12.21 -5.85
CA PRO A 14 -10.61 12.68 -4.66
C PRO A 14 -10.38 11.82 -3.41
N LEU A 15 -10.24 10.50 -3.57
CA LEU A 15 -9.89 9.60 -2.47
C LEU A 15 -8.52 9.92 -1.84
N THR A 16 -7.52 10.32 -2.63
CA THR A 16 -6.21 10.73 -2.11
C THR A 16 -6.33 11.93 -1.19
N GLU A 17 -7.13 12.92 -1.57
CA GLU A 17 -7.37 14.12 -0.76
C GLU A 17 -8.16 13.77 0.52
N ALA A 18 -9.26 13.03 0.40
CA ALA A 18 -10.09 12.63 1.52
C ALA A 18 -9.30 11.83 2.56
N ALA A 19 -8.49 10.86 2.11
CA ALA A 19 -7.64 10.07 2.98
C ALA A 19 -6.47 10.89 3.56
N SER A 20 -5.88 11.82 2.80
CA SER A 20 -4.81 12.68 3.32
C SER A 20 -5.28 13.58 4.45
N ARG A 21 -6.51 14.13 4.35
CA ARG A 21 -7.14 14.90 5.43
C ARG A 21 -7.45 14.04 6.64
N TRP A 22 -8.02 12.85 6.42
CA TRP A 22 -8.28 11.89 7.49
C TRP A 22 -7.00 11.48 8.23
N LEU A 23 -5.94 11.17 7.49
CA LEU A 23 -4.67 10.78 8.08
C LEU A 23 -3.89 11.96 8.64
N GLY A 24 -4.21 13.21 8.30
CA GLY A 24 -3.46 14.40 8.74
C GLY A 24 -2.20 14.72 7.91
N ARG A 25 -1.90 13.96 6.84
CA ARG A 25 -0.79 14.28 5.92
C ARG A 25 -1.03 13.78 4.50
N ASN A 26 -0.74 14.64 3.51
CA ASN A 26 -0.66 14.28 2.11
C ASN A 26 0.76 13.81 1.73
N ALA A 27 0.91 12.54 1.34
CA ALA A 27 2.21 11.95 1.02
C ALA A 27 2.86 12.45 -0.29
N PHE A 28 2.07 13.02 -1.22
CA PHE A 28 2.57 13.58 -2.48
C PHE A 28 3.16 14.98 -2.30
N SER A 29 2.60 15.78 -1.39
CA SER A 29 3.00 17.18 -1.20
C SER A 29 3.72 17.46 0.12
N GLY A 30 3.60 16.56 1.10
CA GLY A 30 4.05 16.80 2.47
C GLY A 30 3.12 17.70 3.29
N THR A 31 2.02 18.19 2.71
CA THR A 31 1.05 19.07 3.38
C THR A 31 0.46 18.37 4.61
N LEU A 32 0.45 19.07 5.74
CA LEU A 32 -0.20 18.65 6.97
C LEU A 32 -1.63 19.20 7.01
N HIS A 33 -2.55 18.45 7.59
CA HIS A 33 -3.95 18.86 7.77
C HIS A 33 -4.29 18.78 9.25
N ASP A 34 -5.04 19.75 9.78
CA ASP A 34 -5.49 19.76 11.18
C ASP A 34 -6.85 19.06 11.36
N ASP A 35 -7.52 18.68 10.25
CA ASP A 35 -8.84 18.02 10.23
C ASP A 35 -8.89 16.64 10.93
N HIS A 36 -7.75 16.15 11.42
CA HIS A 36 -7.55 14.84 12.01
C HIS A 36 -7.31 14.88 13.52
N ASP A 37 -7.37 16.07 14.15
CA ASP A 37 -6.94 16.27 15.54
C ASP A 37 -7.65 15.32 16.53
N ASP A 38 -8.95 15.08 16.36
CA ASP A 38 -9.73 14.15 17.19
C ASP A 38 -9.26 12.67 17.06
N TYR A 39 -8.50 12.36 16.00
CA TYR A 39 -8.00 11.03 15.66
C TYR A 39 -6.48 11.01 15.47
N ALA A 40 -5.77 12.02 16.01
CA ALA A 40 -4.35 12.21 15.75
C ALA A 40 -3.50 11.03 16.25
N ASP A 41 -3.76 10.55 17.46
CA ASP A 41 -3.06 9.39 18.02
C ASP A 41 -3.40 8.12 17.23
N LEU A 42 -4.67 7.95 16.87
CA LEU A 42 -5.14 6.79 16.13
C LEU A 42 -4.52 6.70 14.74
N THR A 43 -4.28 7.83 14.09
CA THR A 43 -3.76 7.88 12.72
C THR A 43 -2.24 8.04 12.66
N GLU A 44 -1.51 8.07 13.77
CA GLU A 44 -0.05 8.33 13.80
C GLU A 44 0.74 7.40 12.86
N GLU A 45 0.57 6.08 13.02
CA GLU A 45 1.30 5.10 12.21
C GLU A 45 0.92 5.15 10.72
N PRO A 46 -0.36 5.06 10.31
CA PRO A 46 -0.72 5.17 8.89
C PRO A 46 -0.40 6.54 8.30
N ARG A 47 -0.51 7.62 9.08
CA ARG A 47 -0.03 8.95 8.67
C ARG A 47 1.40 8.84 8.24
N ARG A 48 2.32 8.30 9.06
CA ARG A 48 3.76 8.20 8.72
C ARG A 48 4.01 7.54 7.36
N TYR A 49 3.29 6.48 7.00
CA TYR A 49 3.45 5.85 5.68
C TYR A 49 2.73 6.58 4.54
N GLY A 50 1.69 7.35 4.86
CA GLY A 50 0.81 7.98 3.87
C GLY A 50 -0.26 7.02 3.36
N PHE A 51 -1.25 7.55 2.63
CA PHE A 51 -2.35 6.73 2.12
C PHE A 51 -1.90 5.86 0.93
N HIS A 52 -1.84 4.54 1.15
CA HIS A 52 -1.31 3.58 0.20
C HIS A 52 -1.77 2.15 0.50
N ALA A 53 -1.62 1.24 -0.46
CA ALA A 53 -1.58 -0.21 -0.24
C ALA A 53 -0.18 -0.75 -0.59
N THR A 54 0.38 -1.59 0.27
CA THR A 54 1.72 -2.14 0.05
C THR A 54 1.70 -3.20 -1.05
N LEU A 55 2.50 -3.05 -2.11
CA LEU A 55 2.74 -4.09 -3.13
C LEU A 55 4.13 -4.72 -2.93
N LYS A 56 5.17 -3.90 -2.81
CA LYS A 56 6.50 -4.27 -2.30
C LYS A 56 6.77 -3.50 -1.02
N ALA A 57 6.98 -4.23 0.08
CA ALA A 57 7.32 -3.64 1.37
C ALA A 57 8.66 -2.88 1.31
N PRO A 58 8.89 -1.92 2.23
CA PRO A 58 10.10 -1.12 2.24
C PRO A 58 11.40 -1.94 2.21
N PHE A 59 12.31 -1.56 1.32
CA PHE A 59 13.60 -2.21 1.10
C PHE A 59 14.74 -1.19 0.94
N GLU A 60 15.96 -1.61 1.26
CA GLU A 60 17.18 -0.89 0.88
C GLU A 60 17.61 -1.35 -0.51
N LEU A 61 18.16 -0.44 -1.32
CA LEU A 61 18.62 -0.76 -2.66
C LEU A 61 19.92 -1.58 -2.59
N ALA A 62 20.02 -2.67 -3.35
CA ALA A 62 21.25 -3.44 -3.44
C ALA A 62 22.38 -2.60 -4.07
N GLU A 63 23.61 -2.73 -3.57
CA GLU A 63 24.76 -1.89 -3.93
C GLU A 63 25.06 -1.81 -5.44
N LYS A 64 24.65 -2.83 -6.20
CA LYS A 64 24.86 -2.93 -7.64
C LYS A 64 23.86 -2.16 -8.49
N TYR A 65 22.83 -1.56 -7.88
CA TYR A 65 21.82 -0.75 -8.57
C TYR A 65 21.84 0.68 -8.04
N SER A 66 21.56 1.60 -8.95
CA SER A 66 21.33 3.01 -8.67
C SER A 66 19.83 3.32 -8.54
N GLU A 67 19.50 4.43 -7.89
CA GLU A 67 18.12 4.93 -7.81
C GLU A 67 17.54 5.20 -9.21
N ALA A 68 18.36 5.69 -10.14
CA ALA A 68 17.96 5.93 -11.53
C ALA A 68 17.53 4.64 -12.24
N GLU A 69 18.21 3.52 -12.01
CA GLU A 69 17.82 2.22 -12.57
C GLU A 69 16.52 1.69 -11.96
N LEU A 70 16.30 1.89 -10.65
CA LEU A 70 15.03 1.55 -10.02
C LEU A 70 13.88 2.37 -10.60
N LEU A 71 14.08 3.68 -10.74
CA LEU A 71 13.10 4.60 -11.33
C LEU A 71 12.73 4.20 -12.75
N ALA A 72 13.72 3.96 -13.61
CA ALA A 72 13.50 3.51 -14.98
C ALA A 72 12.73 2.18 -15.02
N ALA A 73 13.08 1.23 -14.14
CA ALA A 73 12.37 -0.05 -14.07
C ALA A 73 10.91 0.10 -13.60
N VAL A 74 10.62 1.02 -12.67
CA VAL A 74 9.23 1.30 -12.24
C VAL A 74 8.43 1.93 -13.38
N GLU A 75 9.02 2.88 -14.10
CA GLU A 75 8.40 3.51 -15.27
C GLU A 75 8.11 2.49 -16.38
N ASP A 76 9.12 1.70 -16.76
CA ASP A 76 9.00 0.68 -17.80
C ASP A 76 7.98 -0.40 -17.41
N PHE A 77 8.01 -0.86 -16.16
CA PHE A 77 7.03 -1.82 -15.67
C PHE A 77 5.63 -1.24 -15.77
N ALA A 78 5.37 -0.06 -15.20
CA ALA A 78 4.07 0.58 -15.23
C ALA A 78 3.55 0.77 -16.66
N ALA A 79 4.41 1.20 -17.58
CA ALA A 79 4.08 1.40 -18.99
C ALA A 79 3.69 0.11 -19.75
N ASN A 80 4.00 -1.07 -19.22
CA ASN A 80 3.64 -2.36 -19.82
C ASN A 80 2.45 -3.05 -19.13
N GLN A 81 1.96 -2.51 -18.01
CA GLN A 81 0.85 -3.09 -17.27
C GLN A 81 -0.48 -2.50 -17.72
N SER A 82 -1.52 -3.33 -17.78
CA SER A 82 -2.87 -2.84 -18.02
C SER A 82 -3.49 -2.30 -16.74
N ALA A 83 -4.16 -1.15 -16.83
CA ALA A 83 -5.01 -0.69 -15.74
C ALA A 83 -6.21 -1.64 -15.56
N PHE A 84 -6.67 -1.80 -14.32
CA PHE A 84 -7.84 -2.62 -14.00
C PHE A 84 -8.57 -2.07 -12.79
N GLU A 85 -9.74 -2.62 -12.48
CA GLU A 85 -10.55 -2.17 -11.34
C GLU A 85 -10.74 -3.32 -10.35
N ILE A 86 -10.57 -3.01 -9.06
CA ILE A 86 -11.12 -3.84 -8.00
C ILE A 86 -12.64 -3.61 -8.03
N PRO A 87 -13.48 -4.65 -8.19
CA PRO A 87 -14.91 -4.45 -8.45
C PRO A 87 -15.66 -3.69 -7.36
N ARG A 88 -15.23 -3.86 -6.10
CA ARG A 88 -15.86 -3.22 -4.95
C ARG A 88 -14.86 -3.15 -3.80
N VAL A 89 -14.76 -1.97 -3.19
CA VAL A 89 -14.02 -1.76 -1.95
C VAL A 89 -14.95 -1.33 -0.82
N VAL A 90 -14.60 -1.69 0.41
CA VAL A 90 -15.35 -1.40 1.63
C VAL A 90 -14.40 -0.93 2.73
N VAL A 91 -14.92 -0.24 3.75
CA VAL A 91 -14.21 -0.10 5.02
C VAL A 91 -14.31 -1.44 5.75
N GLY A 92 -13.16 -2.07 6.02
CA GLY A 92 -13.09 -3.36 6.70
C GLY A 92 -12.07 -3.35 7.84
N ALA A 93 -12.36 -4.13 8.88
CA ALA A 93 -11.45 -4.40 9.98
C ALA A 93 -10.45 -5.51 9.61
N LEU A 94 -9.17 -5.27 9.85
CA LEU A 94 -8.08 -6.23 9.73
C LEU A 94 -7.47 -6.48 11.11
N GLY A 95 -8.12 -7.35 11.88
CA GLY A 95 -7.81 -7.49 13.30
C GLY A 95 -8.14 -6.19 14.04
N PRO A 96 -7.17 -5.50 14.65
CA PRO A 96 -7.45 -4.34 15.49
C PRO A 96 -7.48 -2.99 14.74
N PHE A 97 -7.47 -2.94 13.40
CA PHE A 97 -7.43 -1.66 12.67
C PHE A 97 -8.35 -1.66 11.45
N PHE A 98 -8.72 -0.48 10.95
CA PHE A 98 -9.53 -0.33 9.75
C PHE A 98 -8.71 0.11 8.53
N ALA A 99 -9.16 -0.37 7.38
CA ALA A 99 -8.60 -0.04 6.08
C ALA A 99 -9.69 -0.05 5.00
N LEU A 100 -9.42 0.57 3.85
CA LEU A 100 -10.14 0.23 2.63
C LEU A 100 -9.60 -1.09 2.08
N VAL A 101 -10.50 -2.05 1.87
CA VAL A 101 -10.17 -3.41 1.43
C VAL A 101 -11.12 -3.85 0.30
N PRO A 102 -10.73 -4.80 -0.56
CA PRO A 102 -11.67 -5.46 -1.46
C PRO A 102 -12.73 -6.19 -0.65
N ASP A 103 -13.98 -6.21 -1.12
CA ASP A 103 -15.07 -6.96 -0.47
C ASP A 103 -14.85 -8.49 -0.51
N ARG A 104 -14.04 -8.96 -1.47
CA ARG A 104 -13.63 -10.34 -1.66
C ARG A 104 -12.26 -10.43 -2.29
N VAL A 105 -11.65 -11.62 -2.23
CA VAL A 105 -10.41 -11.90 -2.98
C VAL A 105 -10.68 -11.69 -4.47
N TYR A 106 -9.82 -10.89 -5.11
CA TYR A 106 -9.89 -10.58 -6.53
C TYR A 106 -8.60 -11.02 -7.20
N GLN A 107 -8.66 -12.10 -7.99
CA GLN A 107 -7.47 -12.76 -8.53
C GLN A 107 -6.55 -11.84 -9.36
N PRO A 108 -7.07 -10.97 -10.27
CA PRO A 108 -6.20 -10.06 -11.02
C PRO A 108 -5.33 -9.14 -10.12
N LEU A 109 -5.84 -8.76 -8.95
CA LEU A 109 -5.07 -7.99 -7.98
C LEU A 109 -4.00 -8.83 -7.27
N GLN A 110 -4.28 -10.11 -7.00
CA GLN A 110 -3.31 -11.05 -6.42
C GLN A 110 -2.15 -11.29 -7.40
N ASP A 111 -2.48 -11.55 -8.67
CA ASP A 111 -1.51 -11.79 -9.73
C ASP A 111 -0.63 -10.55 -9.95
N PHE A 112 -1.25 -9.37 -10.02
CA PHE A 112 -0.52 -8.10 -10.15
C PHE A 112 0.44 -7.85 -8.98
N ALA A 113 0.00 -8.09 -7.75
CA ALA A 113 0.85 -7.91 -6.57
C ALA A 113 2.04 -8.90 -6.56
N ALA A 114 1.81 -10.15 -6.96
CA ALA A 114 2.86 -11.16 -7.10
C ALA A 114 3.88 -10.76 -8.17
N GLU A 115 3.42 -10.25 -9.32
CA GLU A 115 4.29 -9.80 -10.41
C GLU A 115 5.16 -8.60 -9.99
N VAL A 116 4.60 -7.63 -9.25
CA VAL A 116 5.37 -6.52 -8.67
C VAL A 116 6.43 -7.04 -7.70
N VAL A 117 6.11 -8.02 -6.85
CA VAL A 117 7.09 -8.58 -5.92
C VAL A 117 8.23 -9.27 -6.67
N ASP A 118 7.90 -10.13 -7.63
CA ASP A 118 8.87 -10.89 -8.43
C ASP A 118 9.79 -9.96 -9.26
N HIS A 119 9.20 -9.04 -10.01
CA HIS A 119 9.93 -8.15 -10.92
C HIS A 119 10.95 -7.26 -10.18
N PHE A 120 10.58 -6.76 -9.01
CA PHE A 120 11.38 -5.78 -8.27
C PHE A 120 12.27 -6.39 -7.18
N ASP A 121 12.17 -7.68 -6.85
CA ASP A 121 12.99 -8.26 -5.78
C ASP A 121 14.49 -8.18 -6.09
N ARG A 122 14.88 -8.18 -7.36
CA ARG A 122 16.27 -7.98 -7.78
C ARG A 122 16.91 -6.71 -7.22
N PHE A 123 16.13 -5.64 -7.00
CA PHE A 123 16.62 -4.35 -6.49
C PHE A 123 16.83 -4.34 -4.97
N ARG A 124 16.25 -5.28 -4.24
CA ARG A 124 16.32 -5.31 -2.78
C ARG A 124 17.68 -5.83 -2.30
N ALA A 125 18.30 -5.10 -1.39
CA ALA A 125 19.42 -5.58 -0.60
C ALA A 125 18.99 -6.71 0.36
N PRO A 126 19.87 -7.67 0.68
CA PRO A 126 19.59 -8.67 1.72
C PRO A 126 19.11 -8.03 3.02
N LEU A 127 18.15 -8.66 3.70
CA LEU A 127 17.67 -8.14 4.99
C LEU A 127 18.79 -8.22 6.03
N SER A 128 18.90 -7.18 6.86
CA SER A 128 19.70 -7.25 8.08
C SER A 128 19.03 -8.14 9.13
N GLU A 129 19.81 -8.70 10.06
CA GLU A 129 19.26 -9.48 11.19
C GLU A 129 18.26 -8.67 12.02
N THR A 130 18.48 -7.36 12.15
CA THR A 130 17.55 -6.45 12.84
C THR A 130 16.21 -6.38 12.12
N ASP A 131 16.20 -6.39 10.79
CA ASP A 131 14.97 -6.30 10.01
C ASP A 131 14.20 -7.61 10.00
N ILE A 132 14.91 -8.74 10.00
CA ILE A 132 14.31 -10.06 10.21
C ILE A 132 13.67 -10.14 11.60
N ALA A 133 14.40 -9.77 12.66
CA ALA A 133 13.91 -9.84 14.03
C ALA A 133 12.64 -9.01 14.26
N ARG A 134 12.57 -7.80 13.65
CA ARG A 134 11.39 -6.93 13.71
C ARG A 134 10.13 -7.56 13.12
N ARG A 135 10.25 -8.50 12.17
CA ARG A 135 9.13 -9.24 11.59
C ARG A 135 8.65 -10.41 12.44
N ARG A 136 9.31 -10.69 13.57
CA ARG A 136 8.94 -11.74 14.54
C ARG A 136 8.66 -13.09 13.84
N PRO A 137 9.65 -13.68 13.15
CA PRO A 137 9.46 -14.91 12.35
C PRO A 137 8.89 -16.10 13.13
N GLN A 138 9.06 -16.13 14.44
CA GLN A 138 8.48 -17.12 15.36
C GLN A 138 6.95 -17.04 15.48
N MET A 139 6.33 -15.91 15.13
CA MET A 139 4.88 -15.72 15.11
C MET A 139 4.26 -15.92 13.72
N LEU A 140 5.08 -16.11 12.70
CA LEU A 140 4.63 -16.27 11.31
C LEU A 140 4.18 -17.70 11.04
N THR A 141 3.28 -17.86 10.07
CA THR A 141 3.00 -19.18 9.48
C THR A 141 4.22 -19.69 8.71
N GLU A 142 4.18 -20.95 8.27
CA GLU A 142 5.27 -21.52 7.48
C GLU A 142 5.42 -20.83 6.12
N SER A 143 4.32 -20.56 5.42
CA SER A 143 4.34 -19.80 4.15
C SER A 143 4.92 -18.40 4.33
N GLN A 144 4.54 -17.70 5.40
CA GLN A 144 5.03 -16.37 5.73
C GLN A 144 6.53 -16.33 6.06
N ARG A 145 7.06 -17.37 6.71
CA ARG A 145 8.52 -17.51 6.92
C ARG A 145 9.26 -17.73 5.61
N GLN A 146 8.73 -18.56 4.72
CA GLN A 146 9.30 -18.77 3.39
C GLN A 146 9.30 -17.47 2.59
N ASN A 147 8.19 -16.73 2.63
CA ASN A 147 8.07 -15.42 2.01
C ASN A 147 9.05 -14.39 2.59
N LEU A 148 9.24 -14.36 3.92
CA LEU A 148 10.23 -13.49 4.55
C LEU A 148 11.65 -13.81 4.07
N SER A 149 11.99 -15.10 3.93
CA SER A 149 13.30 -15.55 3.45
C SER A 149 13.53 -15.18 1.97
N LEU A 150 12.56 -15.47 1.11
CA LEU A 150 12.67 -15.30 -0.35
C LEU A 150 12.52 -13.83 -0.76
N TRP A 151 11.48 -13.15 -0.27
CA TRP A 151 11.03 -11.84 -0.77
C TRP A 151 11.31 -10.68 0.19
N GLY A 152 11.83 -10.99 1.38
CA GLY A 152 12.09 -10.01 2.44
C GLY A 152 10.83 -9.48 3.16
N TYR A 153 9.66 -10.07 2.91
CA TYR A 153 8.39 -9.66 3.52
C TYR A 153 7.41 -10.84 3.62
N PRO A 154 6.71 -11.06 4.76
CA PRO A 154 5.88 -12.25 4.93
C PRO A 154 4.53 -12.21 4.19
N HIS A 155 3.97 -11.03 3.94
CA HIS A 155 2.60 -10.88 3.41
C HIS A 155 2.62 -10.62 1.89
N VAL A 156 3.21 -11.55 1.15
CA VAL A 156 3.28 -11.55 -0.33
C VAL A 156 2.75 -12.88 -0.88
N MET A 157 2.57 -12.97 -2.19
CA MET A 157 2.05 -14.17 -2.86
C MET A 157 0.71 -14.59 -2.24
N ASP A 158 0.52 -15.85 -1.86
CA ASP A 158 -0.73 -16.35 -1.28
C ASP A 158 -1.10 -15.68 0.06
N ASP A 159 -0.11 -15.09 0.76
CA ASP A 159 -0.30 -14.33 2.00
C ASP A 159 -0.59 -12.84 1.75
N PHE A 160 -0.65 -12.39 0.49
CA PHE A 160 -0.95 -11.01 0.14
C PHE A 160 -2.41 -10.65 0.46
N ARG A 161 -2.60 -9.51 1.12
CA ARG A 161 -3.92 -8.93 1.37
C ARG A 161 -3.87 -7.44 1.06
N PHE A 162 -4.62 -7.01 0.05
CA PHE A 162 -4.72 -5.60 -0.28
C PHE A 162 -5.46 -4.84 0.83
N HIS A 163 -4.87 -3.76 1.30
CA HIS A 163 -5.49 -2.86 2.26
C HIS A 163 -4.86 -1.47 2.19
N MET A 164 -5.69 -0.44 2.33
CA MET A 164 -5.24 0.94 2.48
C MET A 164 -5.60 1.43 3.88
N THR A 165 -4.62 1.41 4.77
CA THR A 165 -4.82 1.62 6.20
C THR A 165 -5.37 3.00 6.51
N LEU A 166 -6.46 3.04 7.28
CA LEU A 166 -7.11 4.26 7.74
C LEU A 166 -6.79 4.54 9.21
N THR A 167 -6.57 3.51 10.02
CA THR A 167 -6.34 3.67 11.46
C THR A 167 -5.19 2.81 11.94
N GLY A 168 -4.62 3.19 13.09
CA GLY A 168 -3.85 2.31 13.95
C GLY A 168 -4.77 1.35 14.71
N ARG A 169 -4.24 0.77 15.79
CA ARG A 169 -4.96 -0.18 16.64
C ARG A 169 -6.13 0.49 17.36
N ILE A 170 -7.26 -0.21 17.44
CA ILE A 170 -8.52 0.19 18.06
C ILE A 170 -8.98 -0.95 18.94
N ASP A 171 -9.43 -0.60 20.14
CA ASP A 171 -9.96 -1.55 21.10
C ASP A 171 -11.30 -2.11 20.60
N GLU A 172 -11.56 -3.39 20.87
CA GLU A 172 -12.73 -4.12 20.32
C GLU A 172 -14.07 -3.42 20.63
N GLU A 173 -14.16 -2.75 21.80
CA GLU A 173 -15.35 -2.01 22.23
C GLU A 173 -15.61 -0.76 21.39
N GLU A 174 -14.57 -0.14 20.81
CA GLU A 174 -14.65 1.09 20.01
C GLU A 174 -14.81 0.81 18.50
N GLN A 175 -14.53 -0.42 18.07
CA GLN A 175 -14.58 -0.80 16.65
C GLN A 175 -15.93 -0.52 15.98
N PRO A 176 -17.10 -0.79 16.60
CA PRO A 176 -18.39 -0.48 15.96
C PRO A 176 -18.58 1.02 15.68
N ALA A 177 -18.21 1.87 16.64
CA ALA A 177 -18.31 3.33 16.48
C ALA A 177 -17.34 3.83 15.39
N MET A 178 -16.10 3.31 15.37
CA MET A 178 -15.13 3.68 14.35
C MET A 178 -15.56 3.22 12.95
N GLN A 179 -16.15 2.03 12.81
CA GLN A 179 -16.69 1.57 11.54
C GLN A 179 -17.75 2.55 11.01
N GLU A 180 -18.65 3.05 11.86
CA GLU A 180 -19.70 4.01 11.46
C GLU A 180 -19.10 5.35 11.01
N ILE A 181 -18.13 5.87 11.77
CA ILE A 181 -17.41 7.11 11.43
C ILE A 181 -16.72 6.98 10.07
N LEU A 182 -15.95 5.91 9.87
CA LEU A 182 -15.21 5.68 8.63
C LEU A 182 -16.13 5.42 7.44
N SER A 183 -17.20 4.64 7.64
CA SER A 183 -18.18 4.37 6.58
C SER A 183 -18.85 5.66 6.12
N THR A 184 -19.16 6.57 7.04
CA THR A 184 -19.72 7.89 6.73
C THR A 184 -18.70 8.78 6.01
N ARG A 185 -17.47 8.85 6.53
CA ARG A 185 -16.39 9.69 5.99
C ARG A 185 -15.97 9.28 4.57
N PHE A 186 -16.01 7.98 4.27
CA PHE A 186 -15.59 7.41 3.00
C PHE A 186 -16.77 6.92 2.15
N ALA A 187 -18.01 7.35 2.44
CA ALA A 187 -19.22 6.91 1.75
C ALA A 187 -19.16 7.09 0.22
N GLU A 188 -18.49 8.14 -0.27
CA GLU A 188 -18.31 8.42 -1.70
C GLU A 188 -17.29 7.48 -2.38
N PHE A 189 -16.56 6.66 -1.62
CA PHE A 189 -15.45 5.83 -2.10
C PHE A 189 -15.66 4.33 -1.91
N VAL A 190 -16.59 3.93 -1.04
CA VAL A 190 -16.95 2.54 -0.77
C VAL A 190 -18.09 2.08 -1.65
N ASP A 191 -18.29 0.76 -1.73
CA ASP A 191 -19.35 0.12 -2.51
C ASP A 191 -19.32 0.42 -4.02
N GLN A 192 -18.18 0.86 -4.52
CA GLN A 192 -17.91 1.13 -5.93
C GLN A 192 -16.53 0.59 -6.34
N PRO A 193 -16.26 0.49 -7.66
CA PRO A 193 -14.97 0.05 -8.15
C PRO A 193 -13.82 0.98 -7.74
N LEU A 194 -12.64 0.40 -7.47
CA LEU A 194 -11.40 1.14 -7.25
C LEU A 194 -10.43 0.86 -8.40
N ALA A 195 -10.11 1.90 -9.17
CA ALA A 195 -9.19 1.79 -10.29
C ALA A 195 -7.73 1.65 -9.82
N ILE A 196 -7.11 0.53 -10.17
CA ILE A 196 -5.67 0.30 -10.12
C ILE A 196 -5.08 0.89 -11.41
N SER A 197 -4.77 2.18 -11.33
CA SER A 197 -4.41 3.02 -12.48
C SER A 197 -2.97 3.50 -12.49
N GLY A 198 -2.21 3.23 -11.43
CA GLY A 198 -0.80 3.60 -11.36
C GLY A 198 -0.04 2.92 -10.24
N LEU A 199 1.28 3.02 -10.34
CA LEU A 199 2.25 2.50 -9.40
C LEU A 199 3.04 3.66 -8.79
N ALA A 200 3.22 3.65 -7.48
CA ALA A 200 3.91 4.70 -6.76
C ALA A 200 5.20 4.18 -6.13
N LEU A 201 6.32 4.80 -6.46
CA LEU A 201 7.56 4.64 -5.74
C LEU A 201 7.57 5.63 -4.56
N PHE A 202 7.55 5.10 -3.35
CA PHE A 202 7.70 5.88 -2.12
C PHE A 202 9.13 5.79 -1.60
N ILE A 203 9.56 6.84 -0.92
CA ILE A 203 10.87 6.93 -0.29
C ILE A 203 10.75 7.29 1.19
N GLU A 204 11.58 6.64 2.01
CA GLU A 204 11.90 7.06 3.36
C GLU A 204 13.39 7.43 3.40
N GLU A 205 13.67 8.73 3.40
CA GLU A 205 15.04 9.27 3.32
C GLU A 205 15.90 8.79 4.49
N THR A 206 15.37 8.93 5.71
CA THR A 206 16.00 8.50 6.96
C THR A 206 15.07 7.57 7.74
N ARG A 207 15.63 6.55 8.38
CA ARG A 207 14.84 5.53 9.06
C ARG A 207 13.96 6.16 10.14
N GLY A 208 12.65 5.95 10.06
CA GLY A 208 11.69 6.56 10.98
C GLY A 208 11.02 7.82 10.44
N ALA A 209 11.56 8.45 9.38
CA ALA A 209 10.92 9.58 8.74
C ALA A 209 9.58 9.19 8.08
N PRO A 210 8.72 10.17 7.80
CA PRO A 210 7.56 9.98 6.95
C PRO A 210 7.95 9.50 5.55
N PHE A 211 7.24 8.51 5.03
CA PHE A 211 7.35 8.18 3.61
C PHE A 211 6.69 9.28 2.76
N THR A 212 7.31 9.58 1.62
CA THR A 212 6.79 10.52 0.62
C THR A 212 6.77 9.86 -0.75
N VAL A 213 5.87 10.30 -1.63
CA VAL A 213 5.84 9.83 -3.02
C VAL A 213 7.04 10.41 -3.74
N HIS A 214 7.96 9.54 -4.16
CA HIS A 214 9.10 9.91 -4.97
C HIS A 214 8.67 10.05 -6.44
N ARG A 215 7.97 9.06 -7.00
CA ARG A 215 7.34 9.12 -8.33
C ARG A 215 6.05 8.32 -8.36
N TRP A 216 5.14 8.74 -9.23
CA TRP A 216 3.91 8.02 -9.55
C TRP A 216 3.83 7.84 -11.05
N HIS A 217 3.63 6.61 -11.51
CA HIS A 217 3.57 6.26 -12.92
C HIS A 217 2.20 5.65 -13.24
N PRO A 218 1.46 6.18 -14.22
CA PRO A 218 0.21 5.56 -14.66
C PRO A 218 0.50 4.19 -15.28
N LEU A 219 -0.44 3.24 -15.14
CA LEU A 219 -0.36 1.96 -15.85
C LEU A 219 -0.72 2.14 -17.32
N GLY A 220 0.11 1.58 -18.20
CA GLY A 220 0.13 1.81 -19.64
C GLY A 220 -0.39 0.66 -20.49
N GLN A 221 -1.67 0.32 -20.37
CA GLN A 221 -2.52 -0.28 -21.41
C GLN A 221 -3.96 -0.21 -20.90
N GLN A 222 -4.92 0.27 -21.70
CA GLN A 222 -6.32 0.15 -21.30
C GLN A 222 -6.70 -1.34 -21.33
N PRO A 223 -7.47 -1.83 -20.34
CA PRO A 223 -7.97 -3.19 -20.40
C PRO A 223 -8.75 -3.34 -21.70
N LYS A 224 -8.45 -4.39 -22.48
CA LYS A 224 -9.23 -4.71 -23.68
C LYS A 224 -10.69 -4.84 -23.24
N LYS A 225 -11.53 -3.87 -23.58
CA LYS A 225 -12.97 -4.07 -23.67
C LYS A 225 -13.15 -5.18 -24.69
N ASP A 226 -13.31 -6.41 -24.21
CA ASP A 226 -14.22 -7.45 -24.73
C ASP A 226 -13.72 -8.85 -24.31
N ALA A 227 -14.51 -9.49 -23.44
CA ALA A 227 -14.93 -10.89 -23.57
C ALA A 227 -15.94 -11.20 -22.45
N ASN A 228 -17.19 -10.77 -22.64
CA ASN A 228 -18.32 -11.39 -21.95
C ASN A 228 -18.83 -12.52 -22.86
N PRO A 229 -18.97 -13.78 -22.42
CA PRO A 229 -19.89 -14.71 -23.07
C PRO A 229 -21.34 -14.32 -22.79
#